data_AF-A0A266N8E1-F1
#
_entry.id   AF-A0A266N8E1-F1
#
_cell.length_a   1.000
_cell.length_b   1.000
_cell.length_c   1.000
_cell.angle_alpha   90.00
_cell.angle_beta   90.00
_cell.angle_gamma   90.00
#
_symmetry.space_group_name_H-M   'P 1'
#
loop_
_entity.id
_entity.type
_entity.pdbx_description
1 polymer ?
#
loop_
_entity_poly.entity_id
_entity_poly.type
_entity_poly.pdbx_seq_one_letter_code
_entity_poly.pdbx_strand_id
1 'polypeptide(L)'
;MDEHAGLDPYELRRLRRVAELCPPQEAADEVFDKIVAMTSAYFHVPIALISIVEEHRQWFRAYVGLDRRETPRDLSFCAHTLTHNTLFEVLDATQDPRFDANELVSGSPYIRYYASAPLITAEGFNLGSLCIIDTCPRAPMSSAQKAMLLDFAELTMMRILSVRSRNFVDQPTGLFNRLRFEEDIRQSIASDKKCQVYSVDVIAPQSLNDVVKALGYSFAQDLILAIKARLQHLIPAGTLLYKISPTRFGFILGEHTCIDSVCQKIIDDFKTPVECQHIPILMQIGMGVLPIVDASQKDQDWLRLVVSAADLARDQNTGWSLYEPKLDAAQRRAFMILSSLNEALCSDHQLSLVYHPKIKLPDLACDSVEALIRWNHPTLGAIGPAEFIALAEKTALMQSITFWVLDALIQQARAWASEGLQIRIAMNVTVSDLQDTKFVDTIEDAITTGRLAPHMIELELTESILMSKPASVMHELERARTLGLHIAIDDFGTGYSNWAYLRKLPAQTVKLDQSLVRTLLTSPQDRRLVKTLIELAKGLNYRVVAEGVENHDILRLITEWGCSEAQGYLITHPLTASELAQWLGLGGFNPSHALAVRASPG
;
A
#
# COMPACT_ATOMS: atom_id res chain seq x y z
N MET A 1 29.44 -4.85 -18.45
CA MET A 1 30.29 -5.19 -19.61
C MET A 1 29.35 -5.86 -20.57
N ASP A 2 29.00 -5.20 -21.69
CA ASP A 2 27.91 -5.67 -22.57
C ASP A 2 28.26 -7.05 -23.14
N GLU A 3 27.59 -8.10 -22.67
CA GLU A 3 27.80 -9.49 -23.13
C GLU A 3 27.49 -9.67 -24.63
N HIS A 4 26.85 -8.69 -25.25
CA HIS A 4 26.45 -8.70 -26.67
C HIS A 4 27.30 -7.78 -27.57
N ALA A 5 28.43 -7.26 -27.08
CA ALA A 5 29.30 -6.38 -27.84
C ALA A 5 29.96 -7.12 -29.04
N GLY A 6 29.32 -7.08 -30.20
CA GLY A 6 29.82 -7.68 -31.45
C GLY A 6 28.77 -8.42 -32.30
N LEU A 7 27.55 -8.58 -31.80
CA LEU A 7 26.46 -9.21 -32.57
C LEU A 7 25.88 -8.27 -33.64
N ASP A 8 25.51 -8.85 -34.79
CA ASP A 8 24.74 -8.18 -35.84
C ASP A 8 23.42 -7.60 -35.27
N PRO A 9 23.06 -6.34 -35.56
CA PRO A 9 21.77 -5.75 -35.19
C PRO A 9 20.54 -6.62 -35.50
N TYR A 10 20.57 -7.43 -36.56
CA TYR A 10 19.51 -8.40 -36.84
C TYR A 10 19.44 -9.49 -35.77
N GLU A 11 20.58 -10.10 -35.44
CA GLU A 11 20.68 -11.19 -34.46
C GLU A 11 20.21 -10.74 -33.07
N LEU A 12 20.54 -9.51 -32.67
CA LEU A 12 20.12 -8.96 -31.39
C LEU A 12 18.58 -8.82 -31.30
N ARG A 13 17.92 -8.42 -32.39
CA ARG A 13 16.45 -8.34 -32.47
C ARG A 13 15.81 -9.72 -32.54
N ARG A 14 16.42 -10.65 -33.27
CA ARG A 14 15.98 -12.06 -33.34
C ARG A 14 16.03 -12.73 -31.97
N LEU A 15 17.12 -12.56 -31.23
CA LEU A 15 17.29 -13.12 -29.88
C LEU A 15 16.28 -12.54 -28.88
N ARG A 16 15.97 -11.24 -28.97
CA ARG A 16 14.84 -10.65 -28.21
C ARG A 16 13.53 -11.35 -28.56
N ARG A 17 13.27 -11.57 -29.85
CA ARG A 17 12.05 -12.25 -30.29
C ARG A 17 11.98 -13.71 -29.83
N VAL A 18 13.10 -14.42 -29.79
CA VAL A 18 13.20 -15.77 -29.21
C VAL A 18 12.87 -15.74 -27.71
N ALA A 19 13.48 -14.84 -26.93
CA ALA A 19 13.17 -14.70 -25.51
C ALA A 19 11.69 -14.29 -25.27
N GLU A 20 11.14 -13.46 -26.15
CA GLU A 20 9.76 -13.00 -26.14
C GLU A 20 8.73 -14.03 -26.61
N LEU A 21 9.08 -15.10 -27.32
CA LEU A 21 8.08 -16.04 -27.85
C LEU A 21 8.30 -17.45 -27.33
N CYS A 22 9.54 -17.82 -27.02
CA CYS A 22 9.95 -19.17 -26.65
C CYS A 22 10.78 -19.13 -25.36
N PRO A 23 10.17 -18.91 -24.19
CA PRO A 23 10.91 -18.96 -22.93
C PRO A 23 11.27 -20.44 -22.61
N PRO A 24 12.49 -20.72 -22.14
CA PRO A 24 13.00 -22.10 -21.99
C PRO A 24 12.36 -22.92 -20.84
N GLN A 25 11.46 -22.33 -20.04
CA GLN A 25 10.90 -22.91 -18.80
C GLN A 25 9.37 -23.03 -18.76
N GLU A 26 8.71 -23.19 -19.91
CA GLU A 26 7.28 -23.54 -19.92
C GLU A 26 7.05 -25.05 -19.70
N ALA A 27 5.96 -25.39 -19.01
CA ALA A 27 5.50 -26.77 -18.85
C ALA A 27 5.32 -27.46 -20.21
N ALA A 28 5.45 -28.79 -20.24
CA ALA A 28 5.26 -29.58 -21.46
C ALA A 28 3.91 -29.24 -22.12
N ASP A 29 3.94 -28.95 -23.42
CA ASP A 29 2.74 -28.64 -24.20
C ASP A 29 2.43 -29.82 -25.12
N GLU A 30 1.40 -30.58 -24.77
CA GLU A 30 0.97 -31.78 -25.50
C GLU A 30 0.70 -31.52 -27.00
N VAL A 31 0.41 -30.28 -27.39
CA VAL A 31 0.19 -29.92 -28.80
C VAL A 31 1.52 -29.94 -29.56
N PHE A 32 2.60 -29.41 -28.99
CA PHE A 32 3.92 -29.49 -29.62
C PHE A 32 4.38 -30.94 -29.74
N ASP A 33 4.17 -31.75 -28.71
CA ASP A 33 4.48 -33.18 -28.72
C ASP A 33 3.70 -33.95 -29.80
N LYS A 34 2.41 -33.63 -29.98
CA LYS A 34 1.60 -34.20 -31.06
C LYS A 34 2.08 -33.77 -32.44
N ILE A 35 2.49 -32.50 -32.61
CA ILE A 35 3.02 -32.03 -33.89
C ILE A 35 4.27 -32.82 -34.27
N VAL A 36 5.28 -32.92 -33.37
CA VAL A 36 6.50 -33.68 -33.69
C VAL A 36 6.24 -35.17 -33.90
N ALA A 37 5.31 -35.77 -33.16
CA ALA A 37 4.91 -37.16 -33.36
C ALA A 37 4.24 -37.37 -34.74
N MET A 38 3.34 -36.48 -35.14
CA MET A 38 2.70 -36.52 -36.46
C MET A 38 3.72 -36.28 -37.58
N THR A 39 4.64 -35.34 -37.40
CA THR A 39 5.73 -35.09 -38.35
C THR A 39 6.60 -36.33 -38.51
N SER A 40 7.08 -36.94 -37.41
CA SER A 40 7.87 -38.17 -37.44
C SER A 40 7.13 -39.31 -38.15
N ALA A 41 5.84 -39.52 -37.82
CA ALA A 41 5.02 -40.56 -38.41
C ALA A 41 4.77 -40.35 -39.91
N TYR A 42 4.46 -39.13 -40.34
CA TYR A 42 4.17 -38.81 -41.75
C TYR A 42 5.40 -38.97 -42.63
N PHE A 43 6.56 -38.48 -42.17
CA PHE A 43 7.81 -38.59 -42.91
C PHE A 43 8.51 -39.94 -42.71
N HIS A 44 7.97 -40.83 -41.85
CA HIS A 44 8.59 -42.10 -41.49
C HIS A 44 10.04 -41.95 -41.01
N VAL A 45 10.35 -40.90 -40.25
CA VAL A 45 11.69 -40.64 -39.70
C VAL A 45 11.76 -41.03 -38.23
N PRO A 46 12.90 -41.54 -37.74
CA PRO A 46 13.06 -41.87 -36.33
C PRO A 46 13.09 -40.63 -35.43
N ILE A 47 13.47 -39.47 -35.97
CA ILE A 47 13.70 -38.25 -35.19
C ILE A 47 12.97 -37.06 -35.82
N ALA A 48 12.22 -36.31 -35.00
CA ALA A 48 11.63 -35.03 -35.37
C ALA A 48 11.68 -34.06 -34.18
N LEU A 49 12.04 -32.80 -34.41
CA LEU A 49 12.29 -31.82 -33.36
C LEU A 49 11.70 -30.45 -33.72
N ILE A 50 11.15 -29.77 -32.72
CA ILE A 50 10.95 -28.31 -32.77
C ILE A 50 12.15 -27.68 -32.07
N SER A 51 13.09 -27.15 -32.86
CA SER A 51 14.33 -26.55 -32.38
C SER A 51 14.21 -25.04 -32.29
N ILE A 52 14.58 -24.47 -31.15
CA ILE A 52 14.68 -23.03 -30.92
C ILE A 52 16.16 -22.67 -30.76
N VAL A 53 16.63 -21.66 -31.50
CA VAL A 53 18.05 -21.31 -31.55
C VAL A 53 18.31 -19.99 -30.81
N GLU A 54 19.07 -20.07 -29.72
CA GLU A 54 19.54 -18.95 -28.90
C GLU A 54 20.97 -18.51 -29.33
N GLU A 55 21.61 -17.67 -28.53
CA GLU A 55 22.93 -17.12 -28.85
C GLU A 55 24.01 -18.20 -28.93
N HIS A 56 24.09 -19.06 -27.91
CA HIS A 56 25.15 -20.07 -27.76
C HIS A 56 24.68 -21.52 -27.89
N ARG A 57 23.37 -21.75 -27.95
CA ARG A 57 22.79 -23.10 -27.99
C ARG A 57 21.53 -23.17 -28.85
N GLN A 58 21.14 -24.38 -29.19
CA GLN A 58 19.77 -24.70 -29.55
C GLN A 58 19.17 -25.60 -28.47
N TRP A 59 17.89 -25.42 -28.18
CA TRP A 59 17.14 -26.31 -27.28
C TRP A 59 15.87 -26.78 -27.97
N PHE A 60 15.38 -27.95 -27.56
CA PHE A 60 14.25 -28.61 -28.22
C PHE A 60 12.98 -28.38 -27.42
N ARG A 61 12.03 -27.67 -28.04
CA ARG A 61 10.72 -27.37 -27.46
C ARG A 61 9.85 -28.62 -27.34
N ALA A 62 9.94 -29.49 -28.35
CA ALA A 62 9.41 -30.84 -28.34
C ALA A 62 10.29 -31.71 -29.24
N TYR A 63 10.33 -33.01 -28.97
CA TYR A 63 11.21 -33.95 -29.66
C TYR A 63 10.66 -35.37 -29.65
N VAL A 64 11.00 -36.13 -30.69
CA VAL A 64 10.83 -37.58 -30.78
C VAL A 64 12.16 -38.18 -31.20
N GLY A 65 12.54 -39.31 -30.60
CA GLY A 65 13.69 -40.11 -31.02
C GLY A 65 15.08 -39.59 -30.59
N LEU A 66 15.15 -38.60 -29.71
CA LEU A 66 16.40 -38.04 -29.21
C LEU A 66 16.41 -37.95 -27.68
N ASP A 67 17.47 -38.42 -27.02
CA ASP A 67 17.60 -38.40 -25.55
C ASP A 67 18.13 -37.06 -25.01
N ARG A 68 18.66 -36.19 -25.88
CA ARG A 68 19.19 -34.87 -25.51
C ARG A 68 18.12 -33.80 -25.68
N ARG A 69 18.14 -32.78 -24.82
CA ARG A 69 17.17 -31.65 -24.85
C ARG A 69 17.74 -30.35 -25.43
N GLU A 70 19.05 -30.29 -25.60
CA GLU A 70 19.76 -29.14 -26.19
C GLU A 70 21.09 -29.58 -26.79
N THR A 71 21.65 -28.75 -27.67
CA THR A 71 23.02 -28.88 -28.17
C THR A 71 23.66 -27.49 -28.33
N PRO A 72 25.00 -27.39 -28.31
CA PRO A 72 25.71 -26.19 -28.73
C PRO A 72 25.27 -25.69 -30.13
N ARG A 73 25.27 -24.38 -30.34
CA ARG A 73 24.80 -23.75 -31.60
C ARG A 73 25.71 -24.07 -32.79
N ASP A 74 27.01 -24.17 -32.57
CA ASP A 74 28.03 -24.54 -33.55
C ASP A 74 27.86 -25.98 -34.08
N LEU A 75 27.28 -26.88 -33.28
CA LEU A 75 26.94 -28.24 -33.70
C LEU A 75 25.55 -28.34 -34.37
N SER A 76 24.73 -27.29 -34.33
CA SER A 76 23.34 -27.29 -34.79
C SER A 76 23.20 -27.20 -36.30
N PHE A 77 22.58 -28.21 -36.92
CA PHE A 77 22.09 -28.13 -38.30
C PHE A 77 21.09 -26.97 -38.50
N CYS A 78 20.24 -26.71 -37.49
CA CYS A 78 19.24 -25.66 -37.53
C CYS A 78 19.86 -24.26 -37.62
N ALA A 79 20.99 -24.04 -36.94
CA ALA A 79 21.67 -22.74 -36.93
C ALA A 79 22.13 -22.28 -38.32
N HIS A 80 22.47 -23.22 -39.22
CA HIS A 80 22.84 -22.91 -40.61
C HIS A 80 21.68 -22.37 -41.45
N THR A 81 20.44 -22.59 -41.01
CA THR A 81 19.23 -22.20 -41.76
C THR A 81 18.69 -20.83 -41.35
N LEU A 82 19.19 -20.25 -40.25
CA LEU A 82 18.70 -18.99 -39.69
C LEU A 82 18.79 -17.81 -40.67
N THR A 83 19.76 -17.83 -41.59
CA THR A 83 20.00 -16.75 -42.55
C THR A 83 19.23 -16.88 -43.86
N HIS A 84 18.69 -18.07 -44.17
CA HIS A 84 18.15 -18.36 -45.51
C HIS A 84 16.63 -18.49 -45.56
N ASN A 85 15.92 -18.44 -44.42
CA ASN A 85 14.44 -18.39 -44.29
C ASN A 85 13.66 -19.28 -45.26
N THR A 86 14.24 -20.42 -45.64
CA THR A 86 13.71 -21.34 -46.64
C THR A 86 13.86 -22.76 -46.13
N LEU A 87 13.09 -23.67 -46.72
CA LEU A 87 13.23 -25.09 -46.44
C LEU A 87 14.66 -25.54 -46.78
N PHE A 88 15.27 -26.24 -45.84
CA PHE A 88 16.62 -26.74 -45.95
C PHE A 88 16.62 -28.26 -45.97
N GLU A 89 17.38 -28.88 -46.86
CA GLU A 89 17.40 -30.32 -47.04
C GLU A 89 18.84 -30.80 -47.33
N VAL A 90 19.27 -31.83 -46.62
CA VAL A 90 20.55 -32.51 -46.74
C VAL A 90 20.25 -33.99 -46.94
N LEU A 91 20.57 -34.50 -48.13
CA LEU A 91 20.23 -35.86 -48.56
C LEU A 91 21.12 -36.92 -47.90
N ASP A 92 22.40 -36.58 -47.74
CA ASP A 92 23.41 -37.37 -47.05
C ASP A 92 24.43 -36.43 -46.38
N ALA A 93 24.35 -36.30 -45.05
CA ALA A 93 25.20 -35.44 -44.25
C ALA A 93 26.67 -35.89 -44.25
N THR A 94 26.98 -37.14 -44.62
CA THR A 94 28.36 -37.61 -44.76
C THR A 94 29.03 -37.12 -46.05
N GLN A 95 28.22 -36.65 -47.00
CA GLN A 95 28.68 -36.12 -48.29
C GLN A 95 28.52 -34.59 -48.38
N ASP A 96 27.92 -33.96 -47.38
CA ASP A 96 27.72 -32.53 -47.32
C ASP A 96 28.92 -31.84 -46.65
N PRO A 97 29.72 -31.02 -47.36
CA PRO A 97 30.93 -30.40 -46.81
C PRO A 97 30.69 -29.48 -45.61
N ARG A 98 29.42 -29.13 -45.32
CA ARG A 98 29.06 -28.33 -44.15
C ARG A 98 28.94 -29.18 -42.89
N PHE A 99 28.72 -30.48 -43.04
CA PHE A 99 28.33 -31.38 -41.94
C PHE A 99 29.13 -32.68 -41.86
N ASP A 100 29.97 -33.01 -42.86
CA ASP A 100 30.76 -34.25 -42.89
C ASP A 100 31.64 -34.46 -41.64
N ALA A 101 32.19 -33.38 -41.09
CA ALA A 101 32.98 -33.37 -39.87
C ALA A 101 32.16 -33.11 -38.59
N ASN A 102 30.84 -32.95 -38.68
CA ASN A 102 29.99 -32.67 -37.52
C ASN A 102 29.90 -33.89 -36.58
N GLU A 103 29.97 -33.65 -35.28
CA GLU A 103 29.92 -34.71 -34.26
C GLU A 103 28.61 -35.52 -34.28
N LEU A 104 27.49 -34.90 -34.68
CA LEU A 104 26.19 -35.58 -34.78
C LEU A 104 26.11 -36.50 -36.02
N VAL A 105 27.03 -36.35 -36.98
CA VAL A 105 27.16 -37.20 -38.17
C VAL A 105 28.11 -38.36 -37.89
N SER A 106 29.29 -38.06 -37.34
CA SER A 106 30.33 -39.06 -37.05
C SER A 106 30.06 -39.87 -35.77
N GLY A 107 29.35 -39.28 -34.80
CA GLY A 107 28.91 -39.90 -33.55
C GLY A 107 27.38 -39.99 -33.44
N SER A 108 26.90 -40.52 -32.32
CA SER A 108 25.46 -40.65 -32.04
C SER A 108 24.75 -39.29 -32.16
N PRO A 109 23.62 -39.18 -32.89
CA PRO A 109 22.75 -40.28 -33.36
C PRO A 109 23.08 -40.81 -34.76
N TYR A 110 24.22 -40.46 -35.35
CA TYR A 110 24.62 -40.83 -36.71
C TYR A 110 23.69 -40.25 -37.78
N ILE A 111 23.50 -38.93 -37.74
CA ILE A 111 22.67 -38.20 -38.73
C ILE A 111 23.19 -38.49 -40.14
N ARG A 112 22.28 -38.91 -41.02
CA ARG A 112 22.53 -39.06 -42.47
C ARG A 112 21.61 -38.17 -43.27
N TYR A 113 20.34 -38.09 -42.92
CA TYR A 113 19.41 -37.18 -43.58
C TYR A 113 18.94 -36.10 -42.60
N TYR A 114 18.83 -34.87 -43.09
CA TYR A 114 18.28 -33.74 -42.35
C TYR A 114 17.42 -32.90 -43.27
N ALA A 115 16.19 -32.59 -42.86
CA ALA A 115 15.41 -31.53 -43.50
C ALA A 115 14.69 -30.67 -42.46
N SER A 116 14.49 -29.40 -42.77
CA SER A 116 13.84 -28.48 -41.84
C SER A 116 13.07 -27.36 -42.54
N ALA A 117 11.94 -26.99 -41.92
CA ALA A 117 11.17 -25.81 -42.25
C ALA A 117 11.40 -24.71 -41.18
N PRO A 118 11.62 -23.45 -41.58
CA PRO A 118 11.93 -22.37 -40.65
C PRO A 118 10.68 -21.92 -39.87
N LEU A 119 10.88 -21.55 -38.60
CA LEU A 119 9.85 -20.99 -37.72
C LEU A 119 9.95 -19.47 -37.73
N ILE A 120 9.22 -18.82 -38.65
CA ILE A 120 9.35 -17.39 -38.94
C ILE A 120 8.17 -16.60 -38.36
N THR A 121 8.46 -15.50 -37.67
CA THR A 121 7.43 -14.56 -37.20
C THR A 121 6.86 -13.70 -38.33
N ALA A 122 5.73 -13.03 -38.10
CA ALA A 122 5.16 -12.09 -39.09
C ALA A 122 6.12 -10.94 -39.45
N GLU A 123 7.03 -10.58 -38.53
CA GLU A 123 8.07 -9.57 -38.76
C GLU A 123 9.31 -10.11 -39.50
N GLY A 124 9.35 -11.40 -39.84
CA GLY A 124 10.44 -12.03 -40.57
C GLY A 124 11.62 -12.55 -39.72
N PHE A 125 11.46 -12.63 -38.40
CA PHE A 125 12.49 -13.21 -37.52
C PHE A 125 12.39 -14.72 -37.46
N ASN A 126 13.52 -15.40 -37.65
CA ASN A 126 13.61 -16.85 -37.56
C ASN A 126 13.93 -17.28 -36.12
N LEU A 127 12.98 -17.97 -35.47
CA LEU A 127 13.14 -18.44 -34.10
C LEU A 127 13.92 -19.76 -34.01
N GLY A 128 13.98 -20.51 -35.12
CA GLY A 128 14.51 -21.86 -35.20
C GLY A 128 13.80 -22.67 -36.29
N SER A 129 13.63 -23.97 -36.11
CA SER A 129 13.06 -24.82 -37.16
C SER A 129 12.27 -26.01 -36.62
N LEU A 130 11.28 -26.44 -37.40
CA LEU A 130 10.75 -27.80 -37.31
C LEU A 130 11.61 -28.67 -38.22
N CYS A 131 12.27 -29.69 -37.67
CA CYS A 131 13.19 -30.53 -38.43
C CYS A 131 12.88 -32.02 -38.29
N ILE A 132 13.25 -32.75 -39.35
CA ILE A 132 13.18 -34.21 -39.47
C ILE A 132 14.57 -34.75 -39.73
N ILE A 133 14.92 -35.85 -39.06
CA ILE A 133 16.27 -36.41 -39.06
C ILE A 133 16.18 -37.93 -39.22
N ASP A 134 17.06 -38.48 -40.07
CA ASP A 134 17.18 -39.94 -40.23
C ASP A 134 18.65 -40.38 -40.14
N THR A 135 18.83 -41.63 -39.70
CA THR A 135 20.10 -42.35 -39.63
C THR A 135 20.47 -43.03 -40.95
N CYS A 136 19.62 -42.91 -41.96
CA CYS A 136 19.85 -43.39 -43.33
C CYS A 136 19.74 -42.22 -44.33
N PRO A 137 20.57 -42.18 -45.39
CA PRO A 137 20.39 -41.21 -46.48
C PRO A 137 19.03 -41.37 -47.14
N ARG A 138 18.49 -40.28 -47.70
CA ARG A 138 17.19 -40.30 -48.40
C ARG A 138 17.24 -39.61 -49.75
N ALA A 139 16.31 -40.01 -50.63
CA ALA A 139 16.02 -39.28 -51.84
C ALA A 139 15.40 -37.89 -51.54
N PRO A 140 15.51 -36.92 -52.46
CA PRO A 140 14.91 -35.60 -52.28
C PRO A 140 13.41 -35.66 -52.04
N MET A 141 12.90 -34.82 -51.13
CA MET A 141 11.47 -34.68 -50.90
C MET A 141 10.72 -34.25 -52.17
N SER A 142 9.58 -34.88 -52.40
CA SER A 142 8.59 -34.40 -53.37
C SER A 142 8.02 -33.03 -52.97
N SER A 143 7.43 -32.31 -53.93
CA SER A 143 6.78 -31.02 -53.65
C SER A 143 5.68 -31.12 -52.59
N ALA A 144 4.96 -32.24 -52.54
CA ALA A 144 3.93 -32.49 -51.53
C ALA A 144 4.53 -32.66 -50.12
N GLN A 145 5.66 -33.38 -50.01
CA GLN A 145 6.38 -33.53 -48.75
C GLN A 145 6.95 -32.19 -48.25
N LYS A 146 7.50 -31.37 -49.16
CA LYS A 146 7.99 -30.02 -48.82
C LYS A 146 6.87 -29.12 -48.32
N ALA A 147 5.71 -29.12 -48.98
CA ALA A 147 4.54 -28.38 -48.54
C ALA A 147 4.07 -28.84 -47.15
N MET A 148 3.97 -30.15 -46.92
CA MET A 148 3.53 -30.69 -45.63
C MET A 148 4.48 -30.31 -44.48
N LEU A 149 5.80 -30.29 -44.71
CA LEU A 149 6.76 -29.89 -43.67
C LEU A 149 6.61 -28.40 -43.32
N LEU A 150 6.33 -27.56 -44.33
CA LEU A 150 6.02 -26.14 -44.13
C LEU A 150 4.69 -25.96 -43.38
N ASP A 151 3.64 -26.73 -43.70
CA ASP A 151 2.36 -26.69 -43.02
C ASP A 151 2.50 -27.06 -41.52
N PHE A 152 3.29 -28.09 -41.20
CA PHE A 152 3.58 -28.42 -39.79
C PHE A 152 4.38 -27.33 -39.08
N ALA A 153 5.30 -26.66 -39.76
CA ALA A 153 6.02 -25.51 -39.20
C ALA A 153 5.09 -24.31 -38.98
N GLU A 154 4.13 -24.08 -39.88
CA GLU A 154 3.10 -23.05 -39.72
C GLU A 154 2.20 -23.35 -38.52
N LEU A 155 1.73 -24.60 -38.37
CA LEU A 155 0.97 -25.04 -37.18
C LEU A 155 1.76 -24.84 -35.88
N THR A 156 3.06 -25.11 -35.91
CA THR A 156 3.97 -24.87 -34.78
C THR A 156 4.01 -23.39 -34.45
N MET A 157 4.18 -22.51 -35.44
CA MET A 157 4.16 -21.06 -35.23
C MET A 157 2.81 -20.55 -34.72
N MET A 158 1.70 -21.04 -35.26
CA MET A 158 0.36 -20.71 -34.75
C MET A 158 0.22 -21.07 -33.27
N ARG A 159 0.76 -22.22 -32.84
CA ARG A 159 0.75 -22.63 -31.43
C ARG A 159 1.65 -21.76 -30.57
N ILE A 160 2.89 -21.46 -30.99
CA ILE A 160 3.82 -20.55 -30.30
C ILE A 160 3.14 -19.20 -30.03
N LEU A 161 2.45 -18.65 -31.03
CA LEU A 161 1.74 -17.38 -30.90
C LEU A 161 0.48 -17.50 -30.01
N SER A 162 -0.25 -18.62 -30.10
CA SER A 162 -1.51 -18.85 -29.35
C SER A 162 -1.29 -19.08 -27.85
N VAL A 163 -0.19 -19.71 -27.45
CA VAL A 163 0.16 -19.89 -26.03
C VAL A 163 0.35 -18.54 -25.36
N ARG A 164 0.90 -17.55 -26.07
CA ARG A 164 1.08 -16.17 -25.57
C ARG A 164 -0.23 -15.35 -25.57
N SER A 165 -1.10 -15.51 -26.57
CA SER A 165 -2.35 -14.74 -26.64
C SER A 165 -3.31 -15.02 -25.47
N ARG A 166 -3.28 -16.24 -24.91
CA ARG A 166 -4.10 -16.59 -23.73
C ARG A 166 -3.59 -15.98 -22.41
N ASN A 167 -2.31 -15.68 -22.29
CA ASN A 167 -1.73 -15.11 -21.06
C ASN A 167 -1.83 -13.58 -20.99
N PHE A 168 -2.14 -12.91 -22.10
CA PHE A 168 -2.14 -11.44 -22.18
C PHE A 168 -3.50 -10.81 -22.45
N VAL A 169 -4.57 -11.59 -22.57
CA VAL A 169 -5.91 -11.07 -22.87
C VAL A 169 -6.87 -11.42 -21.74
N ASP A 170 -7.64 -10.43 -21.30
CA ASP A 170 -8.78 -10.62 -20.41
C ASP A 170 -9.97 -11.11 -21.24
N GLN A 171 -10.38 -12.37 -21.05
CA GLN A 171 -11.40 -13.02 -21.88
C GLN A 171 -12.76 -12.30 -21.86
N PRO A 172 -13.31 -11.85 -20.71
CA PRO A 172 -14.60 -11.18 -20.68
C PRO A 172 -14.64 -9.88 -21.49
N THR A 173 -13.55 -9.12 -21.50
CA THR A 173 -13.50 -7.82 -22.18
C THR A 173 -12.82 -7.84 -23.53
N GLY A 174 -11.99 -8.84 -23.84
CA GLY A 174 -11.12 -8.88 -25.01
C GLY A 174 -10.00 -7.83 -25.01
N LEU A 175 -9.80 -7.11 -23.90
CA LEU A 175 -8.68 -6.19 -23.72
C LEU A 175 -7.41 -6.95 -23.35
N PHE A 176 -6.25 -6.30 -23.52
CA PHE A 176 -5.04 -6.79 -22.91
C PHE A 176 -5.15 -6.76 -21.39
N ASN A 177 -4.64 -7.78 -20.71
CA ASN A 177 -4.74 -7.93 -19.27
C ASN A 177 -3.57 -7.24 -18.54
N ARG A 178 -3.59 -7.36 -17.21
CA ARG A 178 -2.58 -6.85 -16.29
C ARG A 178 -1.14 -7.21 -16.70
N LEU A 179 -0.88 -8.47 -17.06
CA LEU A 179 0.47 -8.95 -17.36
C LEU A 179 1.05 -8.26 -18.60
N ARG A 180 0.21 -8.04 -19.62
CA ARG A 180 0.63 -7.29 -20.81
C ARG A 180 0.90 -5.83 -20.49
N PHE A 181 0.06 -5.22 -19.65
CA PHE A 181 0.23 -3.84 -19.23
C PHE A 181 1.56 -3.61 -18.49
N GLU A 182 1.93 -4.50 -17.55
CA GLU A 182 3.22 -4.45 -16.86
C GLU A 182 4.41 -4.59 -17.84
N GLU A 183 4.28 -5.44 -18.86
CA GLU A 183 5.31 -5.62 -19.89
C GLU A 183 5.46 -4.37 -20.77
N ASP A 184 4.37 -3.75 -21.20
CA ASP A 184 4.42 -2.53 -22.01
C ASP A 184 5.02 -1.34 -21.22
N ILE A 185 4.80 -1.28 -19.90
CA ILE A 185 5.47 -0.31 -19.02
C ILE A 185 6.98 -0.59 -18.96
N ARG A 186 7.36 -1.85 -18.71
CA ARG A 186 8.77 -2.28 -18.67
C ARG A 186 9.51 -1.97 -19.97
N GLN A 187 8.87 -2.22 -21.11
CA GLN A 187 9.42 -1.93 -22.43
C GLN A 187 9.59 -0.43 -22.68
N SER A 188 8.64 0.39 -22.21
CA SER A 188 8.73 1.85 -22.30
C SER A 188 9.95 2.36 -21.53
N ILE A 189 10.18 1.85 -20.31
CA ILE A 189 11.34 2.20 -19.48
C ILE A 189 12.65 1.73 -20.12
N ALA A 190 12.70 0.49 -20.60
CA ALA A 190 13.90 -0.07 -21.23
C ALA A 190 14.29 0.66 -22.53
N SER A 191 13.32 1.32 -23.17
CA SER A 191 13.54 2.12 -24.38
C SER A 191 13.78 3.61 -24.08
N ASP A 192 13.96 3.97 -22.80
CA ASP A 192 14.08 5.36 -22.31
C ASP A 192 12.96 6.29 -22.81
N LYS A 193 11.77 5.71 -23.01
CA LYS A 193 10.60 6.42 -23.52
C LYS A 193 9.78 6.93 -22.34
N LYS A 194 9.92 8.22 -22.06
CA LYS A 194 9.13 8.91 -21.04
C LYS A 194 7.64 8.84 -21.34
N CYS A 195 6.88 8.41 -20.35
CA CYS A 195 5.45 8.18 -20.48
C CYS A 195 4.73 8.41 -19.15
N GLN A 196 3.40 8.39 -19.20
CA GLN A 196 2.52 8.51 -18.05
C GLN A 196 1.61 7.29 -18.03
N VAL A 197 1.62 6.57 -16.91
CA VAL A 197 0.80 5.38 -16.68
C VAL A 197 -0.43 5.78 -15.91
N TYR A 198 -1.60 5.40 -16.42
CA TYR A 198 -2.90 5.73 -15.83
C TYR A 198 -3.59 4.47 -15.34
N SER A 199 -4.25 4.57 -14.18
CA SER A 199 -5.23 3.59 -13.71
C SER A 199 -6.55 4.29 -13.42
N VAL A 200 -7.64 3.70 -13.89
CA VAL A 200 -9.01 4.19 -13.69
C VAL A 200 -9.79 3.12 -12.95
N ASP A 201 -10.16 3.39 -11.71
CA ASP A 201 -11.09 2.58 -10.93
C ASP A 201 -12.49 3.16 -11.10
N VAL A 202 -13.38 2.41 -11.75
CA VAL A 202 -14.67 2.94 -12.22
C VAL A 202 -15.82 2.70 -11.25
N ILE A 203 -15.67 1.73 -10.35
CA ILE A 203 -16.68 1.35 -9.37
C ILE A 203 -16.00 0.76 -8.14
N ALA A 204 -16.50 1.06 -6.94
CA ALA A 204 -15.98 0.45 -5.73
C ALA A 204 -16.19 -1.09 -5.76
N PRO A 205 -15.22 -1.90 -5.30
CA PRO A 205 -15.38 -3.35 -5.25
C PRO A 205 -16.63 -3.83 -4.51
N GLN A 206 -17.03 -3.16 -3.41
CA GLN A 206 -18.28 -3.51 -2.72
C GLN A 206 -19.50 -3.29 -3.62
N SER A 207 -19.58 -2.15 -4.31
CA SER A 207 -20.70 -1.84 -5.20
C SER A 207 -20.81 -2.81 -6.37
N LEU A 208 -19.69 -3.24 -6.95
CA LEU A 208 -19.73 -4.28 -8.00
C LEU A 208 -20.23 -5.62 -7.44
N ASN A 209 -19.79 -6.01 -6.24
CA ASN A 209 -20.28 -7.23 -5.59
C ASN A 209 -21.79 -7.16 -5.31
N ASP A 210 -22.31 -6.00 -4.92
CA ASP A 210 -23.75 -5.80 -4.70
C ASP A 210 -24.54 -5.90 -5.99
N VAL A 211 -24.01 -5.37 -7.10
CA VAL A 211 -24.58 -5.56 -8.45
C VAL A 211 -24.61 -7.04 -8.82
N VAL A 212 -23.52 -7.79 -8.60
CA VAL A 212 -23.47 -9.23 -8.90
C VAL A 212 -24.49 -10.00 -8.05
N LYS A 213 -24.65 -9.68 -6.77
CA LYS A 213 -25.63 -10.32 -5.88
C LYS A 213 -27.07 -10.04 -6.30
N ALA A 214 -27.36 -8.81 -6.73
CA ALA A 214 -28.72 -8.37 -7.06
C ALA A 214 -29.14 -8.75 -8.49
N LEU A 215 -28.23 -8.65 -9.46
CA LEU A 215 -28.52 -8.71 -10.91
C LEU A 215 -27.76 -9.82 -11.66
N GLY A 216 -26.83 -10.51 -10.98
CA GLY A 216 -26.09 -11.65 -11.53
C GLY A 216 -24.83 -11.28 -12.32
N TYR A 217 -24.06 -12.31 -12.67
CA TYR A 217 -22.77 -12.17 -13.37
C TYR A 217 -22.89 -11.64 -14.80
N SER A 218 -23.95 -12.02 -15.53
CA SER A 218 -24.18 -11.55 -16.90
C SER A 218 -24.37 -10.04 -16.96
N PHE A 219 -25.20 -9.50 -16.05
CA PHE A 219 -25.41 -8.05 -15.95
C PHE A 219 -24.11 -7.32 -15.59
N ALA A 220 -23.34 -7.85 -14.63
CA ALA A 220 -22.06 -7.24 -14.26
C ALA A 220 -21.06 -7.25 -15.43
N GLN A 221 -21.04 -8.32 -16.23
CA GLN A 221 -20.21 -8.39 -17.44
C GLN A 221 -20.63 -7.35 -18.48
N ASP A 222 -21.92 -7.21 -18.75
CA ASP A 222 -22.45 -6.19 -19.68
C ASP A 222 -22.12 -4.77 -19.22
N LEU A 223 -22.19 -4.51 -17.90
CA LEU A 223 -21.80 -3.23 -17.32
C LEU A 223 -20.31 -2.94 -17.56
N ILE A 224 -19.43 -3.91 -17.35
CA ILE A 224 -18.00 -3.77 -17.61
C ILE A 224 -17.72 -3.53 -19.11
N LEU A 225 -18.47 -4.17 -20.01
CA LEU A 225 -18.37 -3.95 -21.46
C LEU A 225 -18.84 -2.54 -21.87
N ALA A 226 -19.92 -2.04 -21.27
CA ALA A 226 -20.40 -0.68 -21.49
C ALA A 226 -19.36 0.36 -21.02
N ILE A 227 -18.76 0.14 -19.85
CA ILE A 227 -17.69 0.99 -19.30
C ILE A 227 -16.46 0.96 -20.20
N LYS A 228 -16.05 -0.23 -20.67
CA LYS A 228 -14.95 -0.38 -21.64
C LYS A 228 -15.21 0.49 -22.88
N ALA A 229 -16.37 0.36 -23.51
CA ALA A 229 -16.69 1.10 -24.73
C ALA A 229 -16.62 2.62 -24.49
N ARG A 230 -17.17 3.09 -23.36
CA ARG A 230 -17.12 4.50 -22.96
C ARG A 230 -15.68 4.99 -22.77
N LEU A 231 -14.85 4.25 -22.04
CA LEU A 231 -13.43 4.60 -21.87
C LEU A 231 -12.66 4.65 -23.19
N GLN A 232 -12.90 3.71 -24.10
CA GLN A 232 -12.24 3.69 -25.42
C GLN A 232 -12.55 4.93 -26.27
N HIS A 233 -13.73 5.54 -26.09
CA HIS A 233 -14.09 6.80 -26.75
C HIS A 233 -13.46 8.03 -26.10
N LEU A 234 -13.14 7.96 -24.80
CA LEU A 234 -12.59 9.09 -24.05
C LEU A 234 -11.08 9.23 -24.19
N ILE A 235 -10.36 8.10 -24.27
CA ILE A 235 -8.90 8.08 -24.44
C ILE A 235 -8.47 8.51 -25.85
N PRO A 236 -7.25 9.06 -26.02
CA PRO A 236 -6.74 9.46 -27.33
C PRO A 236 -6.69 8.29 -28.34
N ALA A 237 -7.00 8.58 -29.61
CA ALA A 237 -6.98 7.59 -30.68
C ALA A 237 -5.62 6.89 -30.82
N GLY A 238 -5.63 5.58 -31.02
CA GLY A 238 -4.41 4.75 -31.09
C GLY A 238 -3.84 4.34 -29.72
N THR A 239 -4.43 4.78 -28.61
CA THR A 239 -4.04 4.34 -27.27
C THR A 239 -4.64 2.98 -26.95
N LEU A 240 -3.83 2.07 -26.42
CA LEU A 240 -4.29 0.77 -25.95
C LEU A 240 -4.94 0.90 -24.57
N LEU A 241 -6.09 0.25 -24.40
CA LEU A 241 -6.77 0.11 -23.12
C LEU A 241 -6.53 -1.30 -22.55
N TYR A 242 -6.20 -1.37 -21.28
CA TYR A 242 -5.87 -2.60 -20.56
C TYR A 242 -6.88 -2.87 -19.44
N LYS A 243 -7.14 -4.14 -19.16
CA LYS A 243 -7.92 -4.60 -18.02
C LYS A 243 -6.98 -4.99 -16.87
N ILE A 244 -6.98 -4.23 -15.79
CA ILE A 244 -6.08 -4.45 -14.64
C ILE A 244 -6.73 -5.38 -13.61
N SER A 245 -7.99 -5.11 -13.27
CA SER A 245 -8.78 -5.86 -12.30
C SER A 245 -10.28 -5.75 -12.65
N PRO A 246 -11.20 -6.47 -11.98
CA PRO A 246 -12.63 -6.39 -12.27
C PRO A 246 -13.20 -4.97 -12.30
N THR A 247 -12.71 -4.06 -11.44
CA THR A 247 -13.15 -2.66 -11.38
C THR A 247 -12.18 -1.67 -12.05
N ARG A 248 -10.98 -2.11 -12.48
CA ARG A 248 -9.92 -1.20 -12.93
C ARG A 248 -9.50 -1.40 -14.37
N PHE A 249 -9.28 -0.27 -15.04
CA PHE A 249 -8.70 -0.19 -16.38
C PHE A 249 -7.39 0.60 -16.34
N GLY A 250 -6.53 0.40 -17.33
CA GLY A 250 -5.28 1.12 -17.46
C GLY A 250 -4.99 1.54 -18.89
N PHE A 251 -4.17 2.57 -19.06
CA PHE A 251 -3.64 3.01 -20.35
C PHE A 251 -2.33 3.80 -20.16
N ILE A 252 -1.57 3.99 -21.24
CA ILE A 252 -0.28 4.68 -21.23
C ILE A 252 -0.33 5.81 -22.25
N LEU A 253 0.07 7.02 -21.85
CA LEU A 253 0.20 8.18 -22.74
C LEU A 253 1.64 8.70 -22.75
N GLY A 254 1.97 9.48 -23.77
CA GLY A 254 3.28 10.15 -23.84
C GLY A 254 3.38 11.28 -22.82
N GLU A 255 4.61 11.61 -22.40
CA GLU A 255 4.90 12.64 -21.39
C GLU A 255 4.30 14.02 -21.72
N HIS A 256 4.17 14.37 -23.00
CA HIS A 256 3.63 15.67 -23.42
C HIS A 256 2.10 15.79 -23.30
N THR A 257 1.40 14.70 -22.94
CA THR A 257 -0.04 14.80 -22.71
C THR A 257 -0.31 15.45 -21.35
N CYS A 258 -1.21 16.44 -21.35
CA CYS A 258 -1.62 17.13 -20.14
C CYS A 258 -2.49 16.19 -19.28
N ILE A 259 -1.97 15.82 -18.10
CA ILE A 259 -2.60 14.90 -17.15
C ILE A 259 -3.99 15.44 -16.75
N ASP A 260 -4.06 16.69 -16.30
CA ASP A 260 -5.31 17.35 -15.89
C ASP A 260 -6.39 17.24 -16.96
N SER A 261 -6.05 17.51 -18.22
CA SER A 261 -7.01 17.49 -19.32
C SER A 261 -7.59 16.10 -19.56
N VAL A 262 -6.77 15.05 -19.51
CA VAL A 262 -7.22 13.67 -19.71
C VAL A 262 -8.07 13.19 -18.53
N CYS A 263 -7.58 13.41 -17.31
CA CYS A 263 -8.27 13.01 -16.09
C CYS A 263 -9.61 13.72 -15.95
N GLN A 264 -9.64 15.04 -16.12
CA GLN A 264 -10.87 15.82 -15.98
C GLN A 264 -11.91 15.45 -17.04
N LYS A 265 -11.48 15.20 -18.29
CA LYS A 265 -12.37 14.73 -19.36
C LYS A 265 -13.05 13.41 -19.00
N ILE A 266 -12.31 12.45 -18.47
CA ILE A 266 -12.86 11.15 -18.07
C ILE A 266 -13.79 11.32 -16.87
N ILE A 267 -13.36 12.03 -15.83
CA ILE A 267 -14.18 12.27 -14.63
C ILE A 267 -15.50 12.95 -14.98
N ASP A 268 -15.48 13.99 -15.82
CA ASP A 268 -16.68 14.74 -16.19
C ASP A 268 -17.66 13.90 -17.00
N ASP A 269 -17.19 13.05 -17.92
CA ASP A 269 -18.06 12.17 -18.70
C ASP A 269 -18.83 11.18 -17.80
N PHE A 270 -18.13 10.59 -16.82
CA PHE A 270 -18.68 9.61 -15.90
C PHE A 270 -19.54 10.19 -14.78
N LYS A 271 -19.70 11.52 -14.69
CA LYS A 271 -20.80 12.12 -13.92
C LYS A 271 -22.16 11.72 -14.47
N THR A 272 -22.23 11.38 -15.77
CA THR A 272 -23.43 10.82 -16.39
C THR A 272 -23.47 9.30 -16.14
N PRO A 273 -24.58 8.74 -15.64
CA PRO A 273 -24.70 7.31 -15.40
C PRO A 273 -24.34 6.45 -16.62
N VAL A 274 -23.79 5.27 -16.37
CA VAL A 274 -23.61 4.24 -17.39
C VAL A 274 -24.92 3.47 -17.51
N GLU A 275 -25.57 3.53 -18.68
CA GLU A 275 -26.73 2.69 -18.95
C GLU A 275 -26.30 1.26 -19.23
N CYS A 276 -26.82 0.32 -18.46
CA CYS A 276 -26.64 -1.12 -18.68
C CYS A 276 -28.02 -1.79 -18.62
N GLN A 277 -28.45 -2.41 -19.72
CA GLN A 277 -29.77 -3.03 -19.87
C GLN A 277 -30.93 -2.12 -19.37
N HIS A 278 -30.91 -0.84 -19.77
CA HIS A 278 -31.87 0.21 -19.37
C HIS A 278 -31.84 0.63 -17.88
N ILE A 279 -30.86 0.17 -17.11
CA ILE A 279 -30.65 0.62 -15.74
C ILE A 279 -29.49 1.64 -15.73
N PRO A 280 -29.73 2.89 -15.29
CA PRO A 280 -28.68 3.88 -15.14
C PRO A 280 -27.89 3.62 -13.86
N ILE A 281 -26.62 3.21 -13.98
CA ILE A 281 -25.74 2.99 -12.85
C ILE A 281 -24.78 4.18 -12.71
N LEU A 282 -24.81 4.86 -11.56
CA LEU A 282 -23.87 5.94 -11.26
C LEU A 282 -22.51 5.35 -10.89
N MET A 283 -21.45 5.84 -11.54
CA MET A 283 -20.09 5.36 -11.33
C MET A 283 -19.38 6.16 -10.23
N GLN A 284 -18.40 5.53 -9.59
CA GLN A 284 -17.53 6.17 -8.59
C GLN A 284 -16.09 6.08 -9.08
N ILE A 285 -15.64 7.13 -9.75
CA ILE A 285 -14.33 7.15 -10.39
C ILE A 285 -13.24 7.63 -9.44
N GLY A 286 -12.16 6.84 -9.36
CA GLY A 286 -10.86 7.26 -8.87
C GLY A 286 -9.80 7.02 -9.93
N MET A 287 -9.02 8.04 -10.28
CA MET A 287 -7.92 7.92 -11.23
C MET A 287 -6.57 8.13 -10.55
N GLY A 288 -5.64 7.24 -10.86
CA GLY A 288 -4.25 7.33 -10.42
C GLY A 288 -3.33 7.54 -11.61
N VAL A 289 -2.33 8.40 -11.44
CA VAL A 289 -1.37 8.72 -12.49
C VAL A 289 0.06 8.54 -11.98
N LEU A 290 0.88 7.82 -12.72
CA LEU A 290 2.28 7.58 -12.42
C LEU A 290 3.16 8.04 -13.60
N PRO A 291 3.93 9.14 -13.45
CA PRO A 291 4.94 9.52 -14.42
C PRO A 291 6.12 8.55 -14.41
N ILE A 292 6.55 8.15 -15.61
CA ILE A 292 7.78 7.41 -15.86
C ILE A 292 8.78 8.39 -16.47
N VAL A 293 9.78 8.77 -15.66
CA VAL A 293 10.71 9.86 -15.96
C VAL A 293 12.10 9.37 -16.34
N ASP A 294 12.54 8.20 -15.86
CA ASP A 294 13.84 7.62 -16.16
C ASP A 294 13.95 6.10 -15.90
N ALA A 295 15.10 5.53 -16.29
CA ALA A 295 15.42 4.11 -16.16
C ALA A 295 15.57 3.61 -14.71
N SER A 296 15.69 4.47 -13.70
CA SER A 296 15.81 4.06 -12.29
C SER A 296 14.51 3.42 -11.76
N GLN A 297 13.39 3.65 -12.45
CA GLN A 297 12.08 3.11 -12.10
C GLN A 297 11.87 1.66 -12.61
N LYS A 298 12.88 1.00 -13.21
CA LYS A 298 12.76 -0.33 -13.86
C LYS A 298 12.29 -1.45 -12.93
N ASP A 299 12.62 -1.39 -11.64
CA ASP A 299 12.32 -2.46 -10.67
C ASP A 299 11.18 -2.10 -9.71
N GLN A 300 10.42 -1.03 -9.99
CA GLN A 300 9.30 -0.61 -9.16
C GLN A 300 8.03 -1.44 -9.44
N ASP A 301 7.20 -1.64 -8.41
CA ASP A 301 5.86 -2.20 -8.57
C ASP A 301 4.87 -1.12 -9.08
N TRP A 302 4.98 -0.77 -10.36
CA TRP A 302 4.24 0.34 -10.97
C TRP A 302 2.73 0.25 -10.78
N LEU A 303 2.19 -0.98 -10.85
CA LEU A 303 0.77 -1.20 -10.65
C LEU A 303 0.35 -0.82 -9.24
N ARG A 304 1.08 -1.26 -8.23
CA ARG A 304 0.79 -0.87 -6.86
C ARG A 304 0.87 0.65 -6.69
N LEU A 305 1.87 1.31 -7.27
CA LEU A 305 2.02 2.77 -7.21
C LEU A 305 0.81 3.50 -7.81
N VAL A 306 0.46 3.18 -9.06
CA VAL A 306 -0.63 3.87 -9.78
C VAL A 306 -2.01 3.53 -9.20
N VAL A 307 -2.22 2.30 -8.73
CA VAL A 307 -3.48 1.92 -8.07
C VAL A 307 -3.63 2.61 -6.71
N SER A 308 -2.54 2.77 -5.94
CA SER A 308 -2.57 3.50 -4.67
C SER A 308 -3.00 4.96 -4.86
N ALA A 309 -2.54 5.60 -5.93
CA ALA A 309 -2.97 6.95 -6.29
C ALA A 309 -4.46 7.00 -6.69
N ALA A 310 -4.94 5.99 -7.43
CA ALA A 310 -6.35 5.90 -7.81
C ALA A 310 -7.28 5.72 -6.60
N ASP A 311 -6.90 4.86 -5.66
CA ASP A 311 -7.65 4.61 -4.43
C ASP A 311 -7.69 5.88 -3.55
N LEU A 312 -6.54 6.57 -3.39
CA LEU A 312 -6.48 7.85 -2.68
C LEU A 312 -7.44 8.89 -3.28
N ALA A 313 -7.46 9.00 -4.60
CA ALA A 313 -8.32 9.96 -5.30
C ALA A 313 -9.82 9.68 -5.11
N ARG A 314 -10.19 8.40 -5.07
CA ARG A 314 -11.58 7.98 -4.80
C ARG A 314 -11.96 8.27 -3.36
N ASP A 315 -11.12 7.86 -2.41
CA ASP A 315 -11.42 7.97 -0.97
C ASP A 315 -11.51 9.43 -0.51
N GLN A 316 -10.72 10.32 -1.11
CA GLN A 316 -10.77 11.77 -0.86
C GLN A 316 -11.77 12.53 -1.73
N ASN A 317 -12.47 11.86 -2.65
CA ASN A 317 -13.36 12.47 -3.64
C ASN A 317 -12.71 13.61 -4.47
N THR A 318 -11.40 13.51 -4.72
CA THR A 318 -10.68 14.47 -5.59
C THR A 318 -10.80 14.10 -7.08
N GLY A 319 -11.26 12.89 -7.37
CA GLY A 319 -11.46 12.35 -8.72
C GLY A 319 -10.18 11.78 -9.33
N TRP A 320 -9.05 12.48 -9.26
CA TRP A 320 -7.74 11.93 -9.61
C TRP A 320 -6.63 12.36 -8.63
N SER A 321 -5.53 11.61 -8.63
CA SER A 321 -4.32 11.91 -7.85
C SER A 321 -3.07 11.46 -8.60
N LEU A 322 -2.00 12.25 -8.46
CA LEU A 322 -0.66 11.90 -8.93
C LEU A 322 0.03 11.03 -7.87
N TYR A 323 0.72 9.97 -8.30
CA TYR A 323 1.57 9.21 -7.39
C TYR A 323 2.72 10.08 -6.90
N GLU A 324 2.73 10.36 -5.59
CA GLU A 324 3.83 11.01 -4.90
C GLU A 324 4.50 10.04 -3.91
N PRO A 325 5.81 9.77 -4.04
CA PRO A 325 6.52 8.84 -3.14
C PRO A 325 6.37 9.15 -1.65
N LYS A 326 6.23 10.44 -1.29
CA LYS A 326 6.05 10.88 0.10
C LYS A 326 4.68 10.47 0.66
N LEU A 327 3.62 10.54 -0.14
CA LEU A 327 2.26 10.14 0.27
C LEU A 327 2.16 8.62 0.41
N ASP A 328 2.77 7.86 -0.49
CA ASP A 328 2.85 6.39 -0.42
C ASP A 328 3.66 5.92 0.81
N ALA A 329 4.77 6.58 1.12
CA ALA A 329 5.53 6.29 2.34
C ALA A 329 4.71 6.54 3.61
N ALA A 330 3.93 7.62 3.66
CA ALA A 330 3.04 7.92 4.79
C ALA A 330 1.93 6.87 4.94
N GLN A 331 1.30 6.44 3.84
CA GLN A 331 0.28 5.38 3.87
C GLN A 331 0.86 4.03 4.31
N ARG A 332 2.02 3.65 3.79
CA ARG A 332 2.74 2.44 4.23
C ARG A 332 3.05 2.50 5.71
N ARG A 333 3.52 3.65 6.20
CA ARG A 333 3.78 3.87 7.62
C ARG A 333 2.49 3.72 8.44
N ALA A 334 1.40 4.36 8.04
CA ALA A 334 0.11 4.24 8.72
C ALA A 334 -0.38 2.78 8.81
N PHE A 335 -0.26 2.02 7.71
CA PHE A 335 -0.61 0.61 7.71
C PHE A 335 0.30 -0.22 8.64
N MET A 336 1.62 -0.02 8.59
CA MET A 336 2.56 -0.70 9.49
C MET A 336 2.28 -0.38 10.97
N ILE A 337 1.93 0.86 11.28
CA ILE A 337 1.52 1.28 12.62
C ILE A 337 0.26 0.48 13.01
N LEU A 338 -0.82 0.53 12.23
CA LEU A 338 -2.05 -0.18 12.57
C LEU A 338 -1.88 -1.70 12.70
N SER A 339 -1.10 -2.33 11.81
CA SER A 339 -0.88 -3.77 11.86
C SER A 339 -0.04 -4.21 13.06
N SER A 340 0.90 -3.37 13.49
CA SER A 340 1.83 -3.69 14.60
C SER A 340 1.26 -3.30 15.97
N LEU A 341 0.25 -2.43 16.02
CA LEU A 341 -0.35 -1.96 17.27
C LEU A 341 -0.95 -3.10 18.10
N ASN A 342 -1.55 -4.10 17.46
CA ASN A 342 -2.10 -5.26 18.18
C ASN A 342 -1.01 -6.10 18.86
N GLU A 343 0.16 -6.23 18.23
CA GLU A 343 1.32 -6.89 18.85
C GLU A 343 1.89 -6.03 19.98
N ALA A 344 1.96 -4.72 19.81
CA ALA A 344 2.43 -3.78 20.82
C ALA A 344 1.58 -3.81 22.10
N LEU A 345 0.25 -3.95 21.96
CA LEU A 345 -0.69 -4.08 23.08
C LEU A 345 -0.50 -5.37 23.90
N CYS A 346 -0.01 -6.43 23.27
CA CYS A 346 0.28 -7.72 23.92
C CYS A 346 1.72 -7.84 24.43
N SER A 347 2.57 -6.83 24.19
CA SER A 347 4.00 -6.85 24.51
C SER A 347 4.30 -6.01 25.76
N ASP A 348 5.19 -6.49 26.61
CA ASP A 348 5.54 -5.84 27.87
C ASP A 348 6.48 -4.60 27.72
N HIS A 349 7.02 -4.35 26.53
CA HIS A 349 8.13 -3.39 26.34
C HIS A 349 7.93 -2.35 25.24
N GLN A 350 6.87 -2.47 24.43
CA GLN A 350 6.64 -1.52 23.33
C GLN A 350 5.84 -0.30 23.79
N LEU A 351 4.82 -0.52 24.61
CA LEU A 351 3.97 0.53 25.16
C LEU A 351 4.38 0.83 26.59
N SER A 352 4.41 2.11 26.94
CA SER A 352 4.70 2.58 28.30
C SER A 352 3.92 3.86 28.59
N LEU A 353 3.68 4.15 29.86
CA LEU A 353 3.12 5.43 30.29
C LEU A 353 4.24 6.34 30.81
N VAL A 354 4.20 7.60 30.39
CA VAL A 354 4.91 8.70 31.06
C VAL A 354 3.90 9.65 31.66
N TYR A 355 4.30 10.40 32.67
CA TYR A 355 3.43 11.20 33.52
C TYR A 355 3.87 12.65 33.47
N HIS A 356 2.95 13.55 33.13
CA HIS A 356 3.22 14.99 33.06
C HIS A 356 2.61 15.68 34.29
N PRO A 357 3.44 16.21 35.22
CA PRO A 357 2.97 16.86 36.43
C PRO A 357 2.10 18.08 36.19
N LYS A 358 1.04 18.19 37.01
CA LYS A 358 0.21 19.38 37.16
C LYS A 358 0.47 19.96 38.54
N ILE A 359 0.83 21.24 38.60
CA ILE A 359 1.04 21.93 39.88
C ILE A 359 -0.21 22.73 40.24
N LYS A 360 -0.59 22.69 41.51
CA LYS A 360 -1.61 23.56 42.07
C LYS A 360 -1.10 24.98 42.21
N LEU A 361 -2.03 25.93 42.10
CA LEU A 361 -1.78 27.35 42.28
C LEU A 361 -2.62 27.87 43.46
N PRO A 362 -2.03 28.70 44.34
CA PRO A 362 -0.67 29.25 44.29
C PRO A 362 0.39 28.45 45.06
N ASP A 363 0.04 27.31 45.66
CA ASP A 363 0.88 26.51 46.58
C ASP A 363 1.99 25.72 45.89
N LEU A 364 1.95 25.56 44.56
CA LEU A 364 2.92 24.86 43.72
C LEU A 364 3.10 23.38 44.05
N ALA A 365 2.19 22.81 44.85
CA ALA A 365 2.19 21.39 45.16
C ALA A 365 1.73 20.57 43.95
N CYS A 366 2.31 19.39 43.76
CA CYS A 366 1.90 18.46 42.72
C CYS A 366 1.16 17.29 43.34
N ASP A 367 -0.15 17.20 43.11
CA ASP A 367 -0.99 16.06 43.52
C ASP A 367 -1.74 15.41 42.34
N SER A 368 -1.50 15.89 41.11
CA SER A 368 -2.08 15.31 39.90
C SER A 368 -1.07 15.25 38.76
N VAL A 369 -1.20 14.24 37.91
CA VAL A 369 -0.38 14.03 36.72
C VAL A 369 -1.26 13.59 35.56
N GLU A 370 -0.87 13.93 34.34
CA GLU A 370 -1.48 13.38 33.13
C GLU A 370 -0.70 12.17 32.64
N ALA A 371 -1.37 11.04 32.45
CA ALA A 371 -0.78 9.84 31.85
C ALA A 371 -0.79 9.95 30.33
N LEU A 372 0.40 9.90 29.75
CA LEU A 372 0.62 9.98 28.32
C LEU A 372 1.25 8.68 27.83
N ILE A 373 0.56 7.99 26.92
CA ILE A 373 1.07 6.78 26.30
C ILE A 373 2.32 7.09 25.44
N ARG A 374 3.27 6.17 25.40
CA ARG A 374 4.45 6.19 24.54
C ARG A 374 4.59 4.84 23.86
N TRP A 375 4.93 4.88 22.57
CA TRP A 375 5.16 3.68 21.81
C TRP A 375 6.56 3.68 21.20
N ASN A 376 7.37 2.69 21.60
CA ASN A 376 8.66 2.40 21.00
C ASN A 376 8.54 1.15 20.12
N HIS A 377 8.46 1.36 18.81
CA HIS A 377 8.35 0.26 17.85
C HIS A 377 9.75 -0.31 17.52
N PRO A 378 9.92 -1.65 17.45
CA PRO A 378 11.22 -2.28 17.21
C PRO A 378 11.93 -1.80 15.93
N THR A 379 11.18 -1.51 14.87
CA THR A 379 11.74 -1.09 13.57
C THR A 379 11.48 0.36 13.20
N LEU A 380 10.42 0.98 13.73
CA LEU A 380 10.02 2.35 13.35
C LEU A 380 10.51 3.38 14.36
N GLY A 381 11.11 2.94 15.47
CA GLY A 381 11.55 3.81 16.56
C GLY A 381 10.37 4.35 17.37
N ALA A 382 10.57 5.52 17.98
CA ALA A 382 9.53 6.19 18.76
C ALA A 382 8.40 6.69 17.85
N ILE A 383 7.16 6.26 18.12
CA ILE A 383 5.96 6.70 17.43
C ILE A 383 5.18 7.62 18.38
N GLY A 384 4.87 8.83 17.91
CA GLY A 384 4.17 9.83 18.70
C GLY A 384 2.68 9.48 18.91
N PRO A 385 2.08 9.79 20.07
CA PRO A 385 0.66 9.55 20.34
C PRO A 385 -0.27 10.17 19.30
N ALA A 386 -0.01 11.41 18.89
CA ALA A 386 -0.80 12.09 17.86
C ALA A 386 -0.84 11.33 16.52
N GLU A 387 0.18 10.54 16.20
CA GLU A 387 0.23 9.75 14.97
C GLU A 387 -0.62 8.47 15.09
N PHE A 388 -0.36 7.63 16.10
CA PHE A 388 -1.02 6.33 16.18
C PHE A 388 -2.43 6.39 16.78
N ILE A 389 -2.73 7.34 17.66
CA ILE A 389 -4.09 7.51 18.22
C ILE A 389 -5.04 7.94 17.10
N ALA A 390 -4.66 8.93 16.28
CA ALA A 390 -5.49 9.38 15.15
C ALA A 390 -5.78 8.26 14.12
N LEU A 391 -4.87 7.30 13.99
CA LEU A 391 -5.08 6.10 13.17
C LEU A 391 -5.99 5.10 13.88
N ALA A 392 -5.75 4.83 15.17
CA ALA A 392 -6.50 3.86 15.95
C ALA A 392 -7.96 4.26 16.17
N GLU A 393 -8.26 5.55 16.35
CA GLU A 393 -9.62 6.11 16.54
C GLU A 393 -10.61 5.67 15.45
N LYS A 394 -10.12 5.42 14.23
CA LYS A 394 -10.95 4.98 13.10
C LYS A 394 -11.19 3.46 13.08
N THR A 395 -10.73 2.74 14.10
CA THR A 395 -10.70 1.28 14.17
C THR A 395 -11.14 0.77 15.54
N ALA A 396 -11.37 -0.53 15.66
CA ALA A 396 -11.65 -1.16 16.96
C ALA A 396 -10.43 -1.20 17.91
N LEU A 397 -9.22 -0.84 17.44
CA LEU A 397 -8.00 -0.86 18.25
C LEU A 397 -7.97 0.26 19.30
N MET A 398 -8.71 1.36 19.09
CA MET A 398 -8.75 2.46 20.07
C MET A 398 -9.23 1.98 21.43
N GLN A 399 -10.31 1.19 21.46
CA GLN A 399 -10.83 0.60 22.69
C GLN A 399 -9.78 -0.29 23.39
N SER A 400 -9.00 -1.05 22.61
CA SER A 400 -7.94 -1.89 23.15
C SER A 400 -6.81 -1.07 23.78
N ILE A 401 -6.46 0.07 23.18
CA ILE A 401 -5.52 1.03 23.77
C ILE A 401 -6.09 1.60 25.07
N THR A 402 -7.35 2.04 25.08
CA THR A 402 -7.98 2.63 26.26
C THR A 402 -7.96 1.65 27.44
N PHE A 403 -8.30 0.38 27.22
CA PHE A 403 -8.24 -0.65 28.27
C PHE A 403 -6.81 -0.96 28.73
N TRP A 404 -5.84 -0.99 27.80
CA TRP A 404 -4.43 -1.16 28.16
C TRP A 404 -3.94 0.01 29.03
N VAL A 405 -4.26 1.25 28.66
CA VAL A 405 -3.93 2.46 29.45
C VAL A 405 -4.60 2.40 30.82
N LEU A 406 -5.88 2.03 30.89
CA LEU A 406 -6.61 1.90 32.15
C LEU A 406 -5.97 0.88 33.09
N ASP A 407 -5.62 -0.30 32.58
CA ASP A 407 -4.98 -1.34 33.40
C ASP A 407 -3.60 -0.90 33.90
N ALA A 408 -2.76 -0.35 33.03
CA ALA A 408 -1.45 0.20 33.40
C ALA A 408 -1.57 1.34 34.42
N LEU A 409 -2.58 2.20 34.29
CA LEU A 409 -2.86 3.28 35.22
C LEU A 409 -3.28 2.72 36.59
N ILE A 410 -4.20 1.75 36.64
CA ILE A 410 -4.62 1.10 37.90
C ILE A 410 -3.42 0.46 38.60
N GLN A 411 -2.57 -0.25 37.86
CA GLN A 411 -1.34 -0.83 38.41
C GLN A 411 -0.41 0.24 39.00
N GLN A 412 -0.18 1.34 38.27
CA GLN A 412 0.68 2.42 38.74
C GLN A 412 0.09 3.15 39.96
N ALA A 413 -1.22 3.43 39.95
CA ALA A 413 -1.90 4.08 41.06
C ALA A 413 -1.78 3.26 42.35
N ARG A 414 -1.86 1.92 42.25
CA ARG A 414 -1.63 1.02 43.38
C ARG A 414 -0.19 1.03 43.87
N ALA A 415 0.78 1.03 42.95
CA ALA A 415 2.20 1.10 43.29
C ALA A 415 2.49 2.38 44.08
N TRP A 416 2.06 3.54 43.58
CA TRP A 416 2.19 4.81 44.29
C TRP A 416 1.47 4.85 45.63
N ALA A 417 0.24 4.32 45.70
CA ALA A 417 -0.47 4.23 46.97
C ALA A 417 0.30 3.39 48.01
N SER A 418 0.94 2.30 47.59
CA SER A 418 1.77 1.46 48.48
C SER A 418 3.06 2.15 48.95
N GLU A 419 3.57 3.10 48.17
CA GLU A 419 4.70 3.97 48.52
C GLU A 419 4.28 5.19 49.35
N GLY A 420 2.99 5.33 49.65
CA GLY A 420 2.43 6.48 50.38
C GLY A 420 2.19 7.72 49.52
N LEU A 421 2.34 7.62 48.20
CA LEU A 421 2.07 8.68 47.23
C LEU A 421 0.58 8.64 46.85
N GLN A 422 -0.14 9.73 47.15
CA GLN A 422 -1.54 9.91 46.77
C GLN A 422 -1.63 10.90 45.60
N ILE A 423 -1.38 10.39 44.38
CA ILE A 423 -1.33 11.19 43.16
C ILE A 423 -2.53 10.83 42.28
N ARG A 424 -3.30 11.83 41.87
CA ARG A 424 -4.37 11.65 40.89
C ARG A 424 -3.79 11.52 39.48
N ILE A 425 -4.22 10.51 38.74
CA ILE A 425 -3.78 10.25 37.37
C ILE A 425 -4.91 10.58 36.41
N ALA A 426 -4.66 11.52 35.50
CA ALA A 426 -5.57 11.85 34.42
C ALA A 426 -5.32 10.95 33.20
N MET A 427 -6.39 10.45 32.58
CA MET A 427 -6.33 9.70 31.33
C MET A 427 -7.28 10.27 30.30
N ASN A 428 -6.82 10.33 29.05
CA ASN A 428 -7.62 10.74 27.91
C ASN A 428 -8.61 9.65 27.51
N VAL A 429 -9.85 10.04 27.22
CA VAL A 429 -10.98 9.14 26.89
C VAL A 429 -11.70 9.64 25.63
N THR A 430 -12.10 8.70 24.76
CA THR A 430 -12.81 9.01 23.51
C THR A 430 -14.34 8.91 23.65
N VAL A 431 -15.10 9.44 22.67
CA VAL A 431 -16.58 9.25 22.62
C VAL A 431 -16.94 7.77 22.61
N SER A 432 -16.21 6.97 21.82
CA SER A 432 -16.49 5.54 21.64
C SER A 432 -16.35 4.76 22.94
N ASP A 433 -15.39 5.15 23.79
CA ASP A 433 -15.20 4.51 25.10
C ASP A 433 -16.40 4.77 26.01
N LEU A 434 -16.98 5.97 25.98
CA LEU A 434 -18.15 6.36 26.79
C LEU A 434 -19.49 5.91 26.19
N GLN A 435 -19.50 5.42 24.95
CA GLN A 435 -20.69 4.80 24.36
C GLN A 435 -20.80 3.32 24.75
N ASP A 436 -19.69 2.66 25.07
CA ASP A 436 -19.66 1.29 25.57
C ASP A 436 -19.69 1.28 27.11
N THR A 437 -20.71 0.66 27.69
CA THR A 437 -20.86 0.59 29.15
C THR A 437 -19.69 -0.13 29.83
N LYS A 438 -19.01 -1.03 29.11
CA LYS A 438 -17.89 -1.82 29.63
C LYS A 438 -16.76 -0.99 30.21
N PHE A 439 -16.52 0.20 29.66
CA PHE A 439 -15.44 1.06 30.14
C PHE A 439 -15.68 1.49 31.59
N VAL A 440 -16.84 2.08 31.88
CA VAL A 440 -17.21 2.48 33.25
C VAL A 440 -17.42 1.26 34.15
N ASP A 441 -17.97 0.16 33.62
CA ASP A 441 -18.10 -1.11 34.36
C ASP A 441 -16.74 -1.60 34.88
N THR A 442 -15.70 -1.54 34.05
CA THR A 442 -14.35 -1.99 34.42
C THR A 442 -13.73 -1.13 35.53
N ILE A 443 -13.99 0.18 35.50
CA ILE A 443 -13.54 1.10 36.55
C ILE A 443 -14.32 0.84 37.85
N GLU A 444 -15.64 0.66 37.78
CA GLU A 444 -16.47 0.31 38.92
C GLU A 444 -16.00 -1.01 39.57
N ASP A 445 -15.70 -2.02 38.77
CA ASP A 445 -15.12 -3.28 39.24
C ASP A 445 -13.77 -3.08 39.93
N ALA A 446 -12.89 -2.22 39.38
CA ALA A 446 -11.61 -1.90 40.02
C ALA A 446 -11.79 -1.18 41.37
N ILE A 447 -12.79 -0.30 41.47
CA ILE A 447 -13.13 0.40 42.71
C ILE A 447 -13.71 -0.55 43.75
N THR A 448 -14.71 -1.35 43.38
CA THR A 448 -15.42 -2.28 44.28
C THR A 448 -14.51 -3.39 44.79
N THR A 449 -13.57 -3.85 43.97
CA THR A 449 -12.54 -4.83 44.37
C THR A 449 -11.40 -4.22 45.20
N GLY A 450 -11.44 -2.92 45.49
CA GLY A 450 -10.42 -2.22 46.29
C GLY A 450 -9.06 -2.07 45.57
N ARG A 451 -9.03 -2.28 44.25
CA ARG A 451 -7.83 -2.07 43.43
C ARG A 451 -7.58 -0.60 43.12
N LEU A 452 -8.60 0.25 43.25
CA LEU A 452 -8.51 1.66 42.91
C LEU A 452 -9.33 2.51 43.88
N ALA A 453 -8.75 3.61 44.36
CA ALA A 453 -9.53 4.65 45.03
C ALA A 453 -10.10 5.63 43.99
N PRO A 454 -11.42 5.93 43.99
CA PRO A 454 -12.05 6.72 42.91
C PRO A 454 -11.41 8.10 42.67
N HIS A 455 -10.97 8.77 43.75
CA HIS A 455 -10.38 10.10 43.69
C HIS A 455 -8.98 10.15 43.05
N MET A 456 -8.37 8.99 42.78
CA MET A 456 -7.06 8.84 42.14
C MET A 456 -7.15 8.84 40.62
N ILE A 457 -8.35 8.85 40.02
CA ILE A 457 -8.52 8.94 38.56
C ILE A 457 -9.25 10.22 38.16
N GLU A 458 -8.75 10.84 37.09
CA GLU A 458 -9.41 11.89 36.34
C GLU A 458 -9.59 11.45 34.89
N LEU A 459 -10.80 11.60 34.34
CA LEU A 459 -11.10 11.33 32.93
C LEU A 459 -11.06 12.66 32.17
N GLU A 460 -10.21 12.72 31.15
CA GLU A 460 -10.05 13.87 30.24
C GLU A 460 -10.74 13.58 28.92
N LEU A 461 -11.52 14.55 28.45
CA LEU A 461 -12.29 14.43 27.22
C LEU A 461 -12.33 15.77 26.50
N THR A 462 -12.11 15.76 25.19
CA THR A 462 -11.99 17.01 24.42
C THR A 462 -13.34 17.71 24.23
N GLU A 463 -13.31 19.03 24.02
CA GLU A 463 -14.51 19.83 23.78
C GLU A 463 -15.33 19.35 22.55
N SER A 464 -14.67 18.93 21.49
CA SER A 464 -15.32 18.51 20.23
C SER A 464 -16.15 17.22 20.41
N ILE A 465 -15.65 16.30 21.23
CA ILE A 465 -16.29 15.02 21.59
C ILE A 465 -17.66 15.29 22.22
N LEU A 466 -17.75 16.28 23.09
CA LEU A 466 -18.94 16.67 23.83
C LEU A 466 -20.07 17.25 22.97
N MET A 467 -19.76 17.84 21.81
CA MET A 467 -20.77 18.45 20.92
C MET A 467 -21.57 17.41 20.10
N SER A 468 -21.10 16.15 20.04
CA SER A 468 -21.66 15.09 19.19
C SER A 468 -22.94 14.41 19.72
N LYS A 469 -23.40 14.76 20.94
CA LYS A 469 -24.72 14.45 21.53
C LYS A 469 -25.25 12.99 21.44
N PRO A 470 -24.60 11.99 22.04
CA PRO A 470 -25.31 10.79 22.49
C PRO A 470 -25.83 11.00 23.92
N ALA A 471 -27.13 10.80 24.18
CA ALA A 471 -27.67 10.82 25.55
C ALA A 471 -27.02 9.76 26.45
N SER A 472 -26.49 8.68 25.85
CA SER A 472 -25.72 7.64 26.53
C SER A 472 -24.42 8.15 27.15
N VAL A 473 -23.66 9.01 26.47
CA VAL A 473 -22.39 9.55 26.99
C VAL A 473 -22.63 10.38 28.25
N MET A 474 -23.68 11.20 28.26
CA MET A 474 -24.06 11.96 29.46
C MET A 474 -24.42 11.06 30.64
N HIS A 475 -25.06 9.92 30.38
CA HIS A 475 -25.41 8.96 31.42
C HIS A 475 -24.15 8.31 32.03
N GLU A 476 -23.20 7.87 31.19
CA GLU A 476 -21.95 7.27 31.66
C GLU A 476 -21.07 8.26 32.42
N LEU A 477 -21.03 9.53 31.99
CA LEU A 477 -20.30 10.58 32.72
C LEU A 477 -20.91 10.86 34.09
N GLU A 478 -22.25 10.89 34.21
CA GLU A 478 -22.92 11.03 35.50
C GLU A 478 -22.67 9.82 36.41
N ARG A 479 -22.64 8.62 35.82
CA ARG A 479 -22.30 7.38 36.54
C ARG A 479 -20.86 7.41 37.05
N ALA A 480 -19.89 7.77 36.21
CA ALA A 480 -18.49 7.96 36.61
C ALA A 480 -18.36 9.00 37.74
N ARG A 481 -19.08 10.11 37.66
CA ARG A 481 -19.11 11.11 38.73
C ARG A 481 -19.70 10.54 40.03
N THR A 482 -20.77 9.75 39.95
CA THR A 482 -21.42 9.12 41.11
C THR A 482 -20.49 8.12 41.81
N LEU A 483 -19.64 7.43 41.04
CA LEU A 483 -18.59 6.55 41.56
C LEU A 483 -17.45 7.32 42.26
N GLY A 484 -17.39 8.65 42.09
CA GLY A 484 -16.39 9.52 42.71
C GLY A 484 -15.19 9.85 41.82
N LEU A 485 -15.28 9.61 40.52
CA LEU A 485 -14.24 9.99 39.56
C LEU A 485 -14.25 11.49 39.29
N HIS A 486 -13.07 12.04 39.00
CA HIS A 486 -12.93 13.39 38.47
C HIS A 486 -13.11 13.39 36.95
N ILE A 487 -13.75 14.44 36.43
CA ILE A 487 -14.01 14.62 35.00
C ILE A 487 -13.51 16.01 34.61
N ALA A 488 -12.64 16.04 33.60
CA ALA A 488 -12.00 17.23 33.08
C ALA A 488 -12.31 17.38 31.59
N ILE A 489 -12.54 18.63 31.16
CA ILE A 489 -12.75 18.98 29.76
C ILE A 489 -11.42 19.49 29.20
N ASP A 490 -10.96 18.86 28.12
CA ASP A 490 -9.69 19.15 27.47
C ASP A 490 -9.83 20.00 26.20
N ASP A 491 -8.72 20.60 25.75
CA ASP A 491 -8.61 21.47 24.57
C ASP A 491 -9.58 22.65 24.52
N PHE A 492 -9.98 23.18 25.69
CA PHE A 492 -11.05 24.17 25.76
C PHE A 492 -10.66 25.52 25.14
N GLY A 493 -11.50 26.02 24.24
CA GLY A 493 -11.39 27.35 23.63
C GLY A 493 -10.71 27.38 22.25
N THR A 494 -10.45 26.20 21.67
CA THR A 494 -9.99 26.05 20.27
C THR A 494 -11.14 26.01 19.25
N GLY A 495 -12.40 25.88 19.71
CA GLY A 495 -13.61 25.76 18.88
C GLY A 495 -14.79 26.65 19.28
N TYR A 496 -16.00 26.33 18.80
CA TYR A 496 -17.23 27.06 19.13
C TYR A 496 -17.78 26.65 20.50
N SER A 497 -17.27 27.27 21.57
CA SER A 497 -17.70 26.95 22.93
C SER A 497 -19.15 27.33 23.21
N ASN A 498 -20.00 26.33 23.44
CA ASN A 498 -21.38 26.51 23.86
C ASN A 498 -21.49 26.50 25.39
N TRP A 499 -21.37 27.66 26.02
CA TRP A 499 -21.45 27.85 27.48
C TRP A 499 -22.74 27.32 28.12
N ALA A 500 -23.85 27.30 27.37
CA ALA A 500 -25.10 26.73 27.87
C ALA A 500 -24.99 25.21 28.10
N TYR A 501 -24.07 24.55 27.39
CA TYR A 501 -23.80 23.13 27.50
C TYR A 501 -22.84 22.80 28.65
N LEU A 502 -21.79 23.60 28.85
CA LEU A 502 -20.89 23.46 30.01
C LEU A 502 -21.69 23.34 31.32
N ARG A 503 -22.66 24.22 31.54
CA ARG A 503 -23.51 24.20 32.75
C ARG A 503 -24.22 22.85 33.01
N LYS A 504 -24.40 22.01 32.00
CA LYS A 504 -25.08 20.71 32.12
C LYS A 504 -24.13 19.53 32.26
N LEU A 505 -22.82 19.75 32.16
CA LEU A 505 -21.84 18.67 32.21
C LEU A 505 -21.47 18.31 33.65
N PRO A 506 -21.36 17.02 33.99
CA PRO A 506 -20.85 16.55 35.27
C PRO A 506 -19.32 16.71 35.43
N ALA A 507 -18.71 17.66 34.72
CA ALA A 507 -17.29 17.95 34.82
C ALA A 507 -16.98 18.90 35.99
N GLN A 508 -15.80 18.79 36.57
CA GLN A 508 -15.30 19.67 37.63
C GLN A 508 -14.12 20.53 37.18
N THR A 509 -13.46 20.14 36.09
CA THR A 509 -12.22 20.78 35.62
C THR A 509 -12.34 21.17 34.14
N VAL A 510 -11.76 22.31 33.77
CA VAL A 510 -11.60 22.77 32.39
C VAL A 510 -10.13 23.08 32.16
N LYS A 511 -9.54 22.48 31.12
CA LYS A 511 -8.16 22.66 30.70
C LYS A 511 -8.12 23.63 29.52
N LEU A 512 -7.43 24.75 29.68
CA LEU A 512 -7.23 25.75 28.63
C LEU A 512 -6.10 25.28 27.72
N ASP A 513 -6.41 25.17 26.43
CA ASP A 513 -5.46 24.70 25.43
C ASP A 513 -4.19 25.59 25.36
N GLN A 514 -3.06 24.95 25.09
CA GLN A 514 -1.76 25.59 24.98
C GLN A 514 -1.71 26.72 23.94
N SER A 515 -2.52 26.67 22.86
CA SER A 515 -2.52 27.72 21.83
C SER A 515 -2.99 29.06 22.38
N LEU A 516 -3.91 29.06 23.35
CA LEU A 516 -4.40 30.25 24.03
C LEU A 516 -3.38 30.78 25.05
N VAL A 517 -2.66 29.87 25.71
CA VAL A 517 -1.67 30.23 26.75
C VAL A 517 -0.39 30.80 26.13
N ARG A 518 0.03 30.29 24.97
CA ARG A 518 1.26 30.73 24.27
C ARG A 518 1.20 32.19 23.79
N THR A 519 0.03 32.71 23.45
CA THR A 519 -0.11 34.08 22.91
C THR A 519 -0.33 35.16 23.98
N LEU A 520 -0.39 34.79 25.27
CA LEU A 520 -0.69 35.70 26.38
C LEU A 520 0.26 36.89 26.52
N LEU A 521 1.54 36.71 26.15
CA LEU A 521 2.56 37.76 26.25
C LEU A 521 2.63 38.63 24.99
N THR A 522 2.13 38.15 23.85
CA THR A 522 2.27 38.81 22.55
C THR A 522 0.99 39.53 22.09
N SER A 523 -0.20 39.04 22.51
CA SER A 523 -1.50 39.58 22.10
C SER A 523 -2.31 40.13 23.28
N PRO A 524 -2.51 41.47 23.38
CA PRO A 524 -3.38 42.07 24.39
C PRO A 524 -4.86 41.66 24.26
N GLN A 525 -5.28 41.22 23.07
CA GLN A 525 -6.63 40.71 22.84
C GLN A 525 -6.78 39.32 23.45
N ASP A 526 -5.85 38.41 23.19
CA ASP A 526 -5.87 37.04 23.70
C ASP A 526 -5.73 37.04 25.22
N ARG A 527 -4.89 37.94 25.75
CA ARG A 527 -4.77 38.18 27.20
C ARG A 527 -6.10 38.55 27.85
N ARG A 528 -6.92 39.39 27.22
CA ARG A 528 -8.25 39.76 27.73
C ARG A 528 -9.23 38.60 27.61
N LEU A 529 -9.18 37.89 26.48
CA LEU A 529 -10.02 36.72 26.22
C LEU A 529 -9.77 35.63 27.26
N VAL A 530 -8.52 35.19 27.45
CA VAL A 530 -8.16 34.14 28.41
C VAL A 530 -8.51 34.54 29.84
N LYS A 531 -8.26 35.79 30.24
CA LYS A 531 -8.71 36.28 31.56
C LYS A 531 -10.23 36.14 31.74
N THR A 532 -11.00 36.50 30.72
CA THR A 532 -12.46 36.40 30.75
C THR A 532 -12.92 34.94 30.78
N LEU A 533 -12.25 34.04 30.04
CA LEU A 533 -12.52 32.60 30.07
C LEU A 533 -12.32 32.01 31.48
N ILE A 534 -11.21 32.37 32.15
CA ILE A 534 -10.92 31.92 33.51
C ILE A 534 -11.99 32.42 34.48
N GLU A 535 -12.36 33.71 34.41
CA GLU A 535 -13.39 34.30 35.26
C GLU A 535 -14.76 33.63 35.05
N LEU A 536 -15.14 33.32 33.81
CA LEU A 536 -16.39 32.64 33.47
C LEU A 536 -16.41 31.19 33.96
N ALA A 537 -15.35 30.42 33.70
CA ALA A 537 -15.24 29.03 34.14
C ALA A 537 -15.34 28.93 35.67
N LYS A 538 -14.68 29.83 36.39
CA LYS A 538 -14.79 29.94 37.85
C LYS A 538 -16.19 30.32 38.31
N GLY A 539 -16.85 31.24 37.61
CA GLY A 539 -18.25 31.61 37.87
C GLY A 539 -19.23 30.43 37.73
N LEU A 540 -18.85 29.40 36.98
CA LEU A 540 -19.58 28.13 36.84
C LEU A 540 -19.08 27.03 37.79
N ASN A 541 -18.22 27.37 38.76
CA ASN A 541 -17.59 26.46 39.72
C ASN A 541 -16.63 25.42 39.11
N TYR A 542 -16.05 25.68 37.94
CA TYR A 542 -14.96 24.86 37.40
C TYR A 542 -13.62 25.21 38.03
N ARG A 543 -12.79 24.18 38.22
CA ARG A 543 -11.34 24.34 38.37
C ARG A 543 -10.74 24.57 37.00
N VAL A 544 -9.81 25.51 36.89
CA VAL A 544 -9.21 25.87 35.61
C VAL A 544 -7.74 25.44 35.62
N VAL A 545 -7.36 24.62 34.64
CA VAL A 545 -5.98 24.21 34.38
C VAL A 545 -5.48 24.98 33.17
N ALA A 546 -4.29 25.57 33.24
CA ALA A 546 -3.65 26.17 32.07
C ALA A 546 -2.57 25.23 31.53
N GLU A 547 -2.68 24.85 30.26
CA GLU A 547 -1.69 24.00 29.59
C GLU A 547 -0.64 24.79 28.81
N GLY A 548 0.50 24.18 28.54
CA GLY A 548 1.57 24.82 27.76
C GLY A 548 2.22 26.00 28.46
N VAL A 549 2.27 26.00 29.79
CA VAL A 549 2.97 27.04 30.57
C VAL A 549 4.47 26.87 30.41
N GLU A 550 5.10 27.78 29.65
CA GLU A 550 6.52 27.73 29.31
C GLU A 550 7.34 28.87 29.94
N ASN A 551 6.69 29.85 30.60
CA ASN A 551 7.35 31.05 31.13
C ASN A 551 6.79 31.46 32.52
N HIS A 552 7.68 31.89 33.42
CA HIS A 552 7.34 32.46 34.72
C HIS A 552 6.38 33.65 34.63
N ASP A 553 6.49 34.49 33.59
CA ASP A 553 5.55 35.61 33.39
C ASP A 553 4.13 35.10 33.10
N ILE A 554 4.00 34.02 32.31
CA ILE A 554 2.72 33.38 32.05
C ILE A 554 2.17 32.78 33.35
N LEU A 555 2.99 32.03 34.09
CA LEU A 555 2.64 31.43 35.37
C LEU A 555 2.10 32.48 36.37
N ARG A 556 2.78 33.64 36.47
CA ARG A 556 2.32 34.76 37.30
C ARG A 556 0.95 35.26 36.87
N LEU A 557 0.74 35.51 35.58
CA LEU A 557 -0.53 36.04 35.05
C LEU A 557 -1.71 35.09 35.32
N ILE A 558 -1.56 33.80 35.02
CA ILE A 558 -2.63 32.82 35.25
C ILE A 558 -2.91 32.61 36.74
N THR A 559 -1.89 32.74 37.59
CA THR A 559 -2.05 32.71 39.06
C THR A 559 -2.84 33.92 39.54
N GLU A 560 -2.53 35.13 39.04
CA GLU A 560 -3.25 36.37 39.37
C GLU A 560 -4.72 36.33 38.90
N TRP A 561 -5.00 35.69 37.76
CA TRP A 561 -6.37 35.49 37.28
C TRP A 561 -7.09 34.36 38.02
N GLY A 562 -6.34 33.61 38.83
CA GLY A 562 -6.83 32.60 39.74
C GLY A 562 -7.16 31.27 39.07
N CYS A 563 -6.35 30.85 38.10
CA CYS A 563 -6.27 29.45 37.69
C CYS A 563 -5.98 28.55 38.90
N SER A 564 -6.51 27.33 38.86
CA SER A 564 -6.38 26.36 39.95
C SER A 564 -5.11 25.53 39.82
N GLU A 565 -4.76 25.15 38.59
CA GLU A 565 -3.59 24.31 38.30
C GLU A 565 -2.88 24.80 37.02
N ALA A 566 -1.62 24.42 36.87
CA ALA A 566 -0.81 24.70 35.69
C ALA A 566 -0.02 23.46 35.26
N GLN A 567 0.15 23.32 33.94
CA GLN A 567 0.89 22.25 33.31
C GLN A 567 1.71 22.80 32.15
N GLY A 568 2.94 22.32 31.95
CA GLY A 568 3.80 22.74 30.85
C GLY A 568 5.28 22.59 31.13
N TYR A 569 6.09 22.82 30.09
CA TYR A 569 7.54 22.58 30.12
C TYR A 569 8.33 23.54 31.01
N LEU A 570 7.71 24.61 31.53
CA LEU A 570 8.30 25.37 32.63
C LEU A 570 8.48 24.50 33.89
N ILE A 571 7.53 23.59 34.12
CA ILE A 571 7.47 22.73 35.31
C ILE A 571 8.41 21.55 35.12
N THR A 572 8.15 20.75 34.08
CA THR A 572 8.99 19.63 33.64
C THR A 572 8.46 19.07 32.33
N HIS A 573 9.31 18.34 31.59
CA HIS A 573 8.84 17.42 30.56
C HIS A 573 8.14 16.20 31.19
N PRO A 574 7.33 15.44 30.43
CA PRO A 574 6.75 14.19 30.92
C PRO A 574 7.83 13.21 31.42
N LEU A 575 7.60 12.63 32.59
CA LEU A 575 8.55 11.80 33.34
C LEU A 575 8.10 10.34 33.38
N THR A 576 9.02 9.40 33.45
CA THR A 576 8.69 8.02 33.83
C THR A 576 8.20 7.95 35.28
N ALA A 577 7.55 6.85 35.68
CA ALA A 577 7.08 6.68 37.06
C ALA A 577 8.19 6.83 38.11
N SER A 578 9.38 6.29 37.83
CA SER A 578 10.55 6.40 38.72
C SER A 578 11.09 7.83 38.78
N GLU A 579 11.16 8.53 37.65
CA GLU A 579 11.62 9.93 37.61
C GLU A 579 10.64 10.86 38.33
N LEU A 580 9.34 10.61 38.21
CA LEU A 580 8.31 11.36 38.93
C LEU A 580 8.47 11.22 40.44
N ALA A 581 8.65 10.00 40.95
CA ALA A 581 8.84 9.76 42.38
C ALA A 581 10.10 10.47 42.91
N GLN A 582 11.19 10.46 42.14
CA GLN A 582 12.40 11.19 42.48
C GLN A 582 12.18 12.71 42.47
N TRP A 583 11.50 13.24 41.46
CA TRP A 583 11.18 14.66 41.33
C TRP A 583 10.33 15.16 42.51
N LEU A 584 9.32 14.38 42.93
CA LEU A 584 8.53 14.67 44.13
C LEU A 584 9.36 14.60 45.41
N GLY A 585 10.26 13.61 45.53
CA GLY A 585 11.18 13.47 46.66
C GLY A 585 12.15 14.64 46.82
N LEU A 586 12.48 15.34 45.72
CA LEU A 586 13.30 16.57 45.72
C LEU A 586 12.50 17.84 46.04
N GLY A 587 11.20 17.72 46.33
CA GLY A 587 10.31 18.85 46.66
C GLY A 587 9.50 19.39 45.48
N GLY A 588 9.49 18.70 44.33
CA GLY A 588 8.67 19.07 43.17
C GLY A 588 9.11 20.38 42.50
N PHE A 589 8.15 21.14 41.97
CA PHE A 589 8.44 22.38 41.26
C PHE A 589 8.87 23.49 42.23
N ASN A 590 10.09 23.99 42.05
CA ASN A 590 10.60 25.14 42.81
C ASN A 590 11.07 26.25 41.86
N PRO A 591 10.38 27.41 41.82
CA PRO A 591 10.75 28.55 40.97
C PRO A 591 12.18 29.05 41.21
N SER A 592 12.73 28.85 42.41
CA SER A 592 14.09 29.27 42.79
C SER A 592 15.19 28.37 42.22
N HIS A 593 14.91 27.07 42.01
CA HIS A 593 15.88 26.12 41.42
C HIS A 593 15.98 26.26 39.89
N ALA A 594 14.88 26.61 39.21
CA ALA A 594 14.86 26.80 37.76
C ALA A 594 15.70 28.01 37.28
N LEU A 595 15.89 29.02 38.13
CA LEU A 595 16.76 30.16 37.86
C LEU A 595 18.27 29.81 37.93
N ALA A 596 18.65 28.77 38.66
CA ALA A 596 20.05 28.37 38.82
C ALA A 596 20.61 27.58 37.62
N VAL A 597 19.75 26.83 36.91
CA VAL A 597 20.19 25.99 35.77
C VAL A 597 20.47 26.82 34.50
N ARG A 598 19.91 28.03 34.37
CA ARG A 598 20.23 28.95 33.25
C ARG A 598 21.56 29.71 33.38
N ALA A 599 22.28 29.55 34.50
CA ALA A 599 23.54 30.26 34.75
C ALA A 599 24.81 29.46 34.41
N SER A 600 24.70 28.28 33.79
CA SER A 600 25.87 27.50 33.32
C SER A 600 25.80 27.31 31.79
N PRO A 601 26.67 27.96 31.00
CA PRO A 601 26.78 27.68 29.57
C PRO A 601 27.69 26.46 29.38
N GLY A 602 27.13 25.39 28.81
CA GLY A 602 27.85 24.20 28.35
C GLY A 602 27.34 23.81 26.98
#